data_AF-A0AAV7PSH2-F1
#
_entry.id   AF-A0AAV7PSH2-F1
#
_cell.length_a   1.000
_cell.length_b   1.000
_cell.length_c   1.000
_cell.angle_alpha   90.00
_cell.angle_beta   90.00
_cell.angle_gamma   90.00
#
_symmetry.space_group_name_H-M   'P 1'
#
loop_
_entity.id
_entity.type
_entity.pdbx_description
1 polymer ?
#
loop_
_entity_poly.entity_id
_entity_poly.type
_entity_poly.pdbx_seq_one_letter_code
_entity_poly.pdbx_strand_id
1 'polypeptide(L)'
;MEQLFGALRWDFATLKQEIVAEVKELKREVIELGQQVDTLEQTRDAREEELDCHRRELLILHDKNLELQYQLEDLENRSRCSNIGINGVPSQAVTGKLEDFVECLFDM
;
A
#
# COMPACT_ATOMS: atom_id res chain seq x y z
N MET A 1 21.55 52.22 -51.89
CA MET A 1 20.24 51.56 -51.73
C MET A 1 20.32 50.06 -51.95
N GLU A 2 20.93 49.57 -53.04
CA GLU A 2 21.01 48.12 -53.33
C GLU A 2 21.68 47.27 -52.24
N GLN A 3 22.74 47.78 -51.60
CA GLN A 3 23.42 47.07 -50.51
C GLN A 3 22.53 46.90 -49.25
N LEU A 4 21.65 47.86 -48.97
CA LEU A 4 20.74 47.82 -47.82
C LEU A 4 19.63 46.78 -48.03
N PHE A 5 19.09 46.70 -49.24
CA PHE A 5 18.10 45.67 -49.61
C PHE A 5 18.71 44.27 -49.66
N GLY A 6 19.98 44.14 -50.08
CA GLY A 6 20.72 42.88 -50.03
C GLY A 6 20.91 42.37 -48.60
N ALA A 7 21.32 43.24 -47.68
CA ALA A 7 21.46 42.92 -46.26
C ALA A 7 20.12 42.51 -45.63
N LEU A 8 19.08 43.32 -45.83
CA LEU A 8 17.73 43.03 -45.31
C LEU A 8 17.18 41.68 -45.82
N ARG A 9 17.45 41.35 -47.08
CA ARG A 9 17.04 40.05 -47.66
C ARG A 9 17.79 38.88 -47.03
N TRP A 10 19.07 39.06 -46.71
CA TRP A 10 19.87 38.05 -46.03
C TRP A 10 19.39 37.85 -44.59
N ASP A 11 19.20 38.93 -43.84
CA ASP A 11 18.67 38.90 -42.47
C ASP A 11 17.30 38.22 -42.42
N PHE A 12 16.40 38.53 -43.36
CA PHE A 12 15.09 37.90 -43.44
C PHE A 12 15.18 36.40 -43.78
N ALA A 13 16.13 36.00 -44.63
CA ALA A 13 16.35 34.60 -44.95
C ALA A 13 16.90 33.82 -43.74
N THR A 14 17.81 34.42 -42.98
CA THR A 14 18.37 33.86 -41.74
C THR A 14 17.28 33.72 -40.67
N LEU A 15 16.52 34.78 -40.40
CA LEU A 15 15.41 34.75 -39.43
C LEU A 15 14.37 33.68 -39.81
N LYS A 16 14.04 33.57 -41.10
CA LYS A 16 13.14 32.52 -41.58
C LYS A 16 13.70 31.12 -41.32
N GLN A 17 15.00 30.90 -41.54
CA GLN A 17 15.64 29.61 -41.26
C GLN A 17 15.62 29.28 -39.77
N GLU A 18 15.93 30.25 -38.90
CA GLU A 18 15.88 30.11 -37.44
C GLU A 18 14.46 29.75 -36.98
N ILE A 19 13.45 30.50 -37.42
CA ILE A 19 12.04 30.19 -37.09
C ILE A 19 11.66 28.79 -37.55
N VAL A 20 12.05 28.38 -38.75
CA VAL A 20 11.73 27.03 -39.26
C VAL A 20 12.45 25.95 -38.45
N ALA A 21 13.69 26.19 -38.01
CA ALA A 21 14.44 25.27 -37.16
C ALA A 21 13.76 25.12 -35.79
N GLU A 22 13.47 26.24 -35.13
CA GLU A 22 12.78 26.25 -33.82
C GLU A 22 11.40 25.59 -33.88
N VAL A 23 10.62 25.85 -34.93
CA VAL A 23 9.31 25.20 -35.11
C VAL A 23 9.45 23.69 -35.33
N LYS A 24 10.53 23.22 -35.96
CA LYS A 24 10.79 21.79 -36.11
C LYS A 24 11.18 21.15 -34.78
N GLU A 25 12.03 21.81 -34.01
CA GLU A 25 12.43 21.32 -32.68
C GLU A 25 11.24 21.27 -31.72
N LEU A 26 10.44 22.33 -31.65
CA LEU A 26 9.21 22.34 -30.85
C LEU A 26 8.23 21.22 -31.26
N LYS A 27 8.09 20.94 -32.56
CA LYS A 27 7.25 19.83 -33.03
C LYS A 27 7.79 18.48 -32.57
N ARG A 28 9.11 18.30 -32.57
CA ARG A 28 9.76 17.09 -32.08
C ARG A 28 9.52 16.92 -30.57
N GLU A 29 9.75 17.96 -29.79
CA GLU A 29 9.51 17.95 -28.34
C GLU A 29 8.06 17.65 -27.99
N VAL A 30 7.09 18.23 -28.72
CA VAL A 30 5.66 17.95 -28.52
C VAL A 30 5.33 16.47 -28.76
N ILE A 31 5.93 15.85 -29.78
CA ILE A 31 5.73 14.43 -30.06
C ILE A 31 6.34 13.57 -28.95
N GLU A 32 7.57 13.87 -28.54
CA GLU A 32 8.27 13.15 -27.47
C GLU A 32 7.50 13.25 -26.14
N LEU A 33 7.03 14.44 -25.79
CA LEU A 33 6.19 14.65 -24.59
C LEU A 33 4.86 13.90 -24.70
N GLY A 34 4.22 13.90 -25.87
CA GLY A 34 3.00 13.12 -26.10
C GLY A 34 3.20 11.63 -25.80
N GLN A 35 4.29 11.04 -26.33
CA GLN A 35 4.63 9.64 -26.07
C GLN A 35 4.92 9.35 -24.59
N GLN A 36 5.59 10.28 -23.89
CA GLN A 36 5.84 10.16 -22.46
C GLN A 36 4.55 10.21 -21.65
N VAL A 37 3.63 11.11 -21.99
CA VAL A 37 2.31 11.20 -21.34
C VAL A 37 1.53 9.91 -21.55
N ASP A 38 1.44 9.41 -22.78
CA ASP A 38 0.74 8.15 -23.07
C ASP A 38 1.32 6.98 -22.26
N THR A 39 2.64 6.91 -22.12
CA THR A 39 3.32 5.87 -21.33
C THR A 39 3.01 6.01 -19.84
N LEU A 40 2.99 7.25 -19.33
CA LEU A 40 2.66 7.53 -17.93
C LEU A 40 1.19 7.19 -17.62
N GLU A 41 0.28 7.49 -18.53
CA GLU A 41 -1.14 7.13 -18.40
C GLU A 41 -1.33 5.62 -18.35
N GLN A 42 -0.73 4.87 -19.27
CA GLN A 42 -0.77 3.40 -19.25
C GLN A 42 -0.17 2.82 -17.96
N THR A 43 0.95 3.38 -17.49
CA THR A 43 1.58 2.94 -16.25
C THR A 43 0.70 3.25 -15.05
N ARG A 44 0.05 4.42 -15.03
CA ARG A 44 -0.87 4.83 -13.97
C ARG A 44 -2.07 3.90 -13.92
N ASP A 45 -2.70 3.60 -15.05
CA ASP A 45 -3.86 2.70 -15.11
C ASP A 45 -3.50 1.30 -14.60
N ALA A 46 -2.36 0.74 -15.03
CA ALA A 46 -1.89 -0.55 -14.55
C ALA A 46 -1.63 -0.57 -13.03
N ARG A 47 -1.09 0.53 -12.47
CA ARG A 47 -0.88 0.65 -11.02
C ARG A 47 -2.18 0.84 -10.25
N GLU A 48 -3.17 1.51 -10.83
CA GLU A 48 -4.50 1.68 -10.25
C GLU A 48 -5.21 0.32 -10.14
N GLU A 49 -5.15 -0.50 -11.20
CA GLU A 49 -5.64 -1.89 -11.18
C GLU A 49 -4.93 -2.76 -10.13
N GLU A 50 -3.60 -2.66 -10.04
CA GLU A 50 -2.81 -3.40 -9.06
C GLU A 50 -3.19 -3.01 -7.63
N LEU A 51 -3.34 -1.71 -7.35
CA LEU A 51 -3.76 -1.19 -6.05
C LEU A 51 -5.15 -1.71 -5.65
N ASP A 52 -6.09 -1.76 -6.59
CA ASP A 52 -7.42 -2.28 -6.33
C ASP A 52 -7.45 -3.80 -6.15
N CYS A 53 -6.51 -4.54 -6.75
CA CYS A 53 -6.28 -5.95 -6.43
C CYS A 53 -5.78 -6.11 -4.98
N HIS A 54 -4.71 -5.40 -4.62
CA HIS A 54 -4.13 -5.44 -3.28
C HIS A 54 -5.12 -5.04 -2.19
N ARG A 55 -5.96 -4.03 -2.44
CA ARG A 55 -7.03 -3.63 -1.49
C ARG A 55 -8.04 -4.76 -1.24
N ARG A 56 -8.45 -5.47 -2.29
CA ARG A 56 -9.37 -6.61 -2.16
C ARG A 56 -8.72 -7.76 -1.40
N GLU A 57 -7.45 -8.06 -1.68
CA GLU A 57 -6.71 -9.09 -0.96
C GLU A 57 -6.56 -8.76 0.53
N LEU A 58 -6.27 -7.49 0.86
CA LEU A 58 -6.20 -7.04 2.25
C LEU A 58 -7.52 -7.21 3.00
N LEU A 59 -8.65 -6.91 2.36
CA LEU A 59 -9.97 -7.12 2.96
C LEU A 59 -10.22 -8.61 3.23
N ILE A 60 -9.95 -9.48 2.25
CA ILE A 60 -10.11 -10.93 2.41
C ILE A 60 -9.23 -11.46 3.56
N LEU A 61 -7.97 -11.01 3.62
CA LEU A 61 -7.04 -11.41 4.68
C LEU A 61 -7.50 -10.89 6.05
N HIS A 62 -8.04 -9.68 6.12
CA HIS A 62 -8.57 -9.10 7.34
C HIS A 62 -9.77 -9.92 7.85
N ASP A 63 -10.74 -10.20 6.98
CA ASP A 63 -11.93 -11.00 7.33
C ASP A 63 -11.54 -12.40 7.81
N LYS A 64 -10.59 -13.03 7.12
CA LYS A 64 -10.07 -14.35 7.52
C LYS A 64 -9.32 -14.31 8.84
N ASN A 65 -8.59 -13.23 9.12
CA ASN A 65 -7.92 -13.07 10.42
C ASN A 65 -8.95 -12.95 11.54
N LEU A 66 -10.01 -12.18 11.33
CA LEU A 66 -11.09 -12.00 12.29
C LEU A 66 -11.83 -13.33 12.53
N GLU A 67 -12.13 -14.09 11.48
CA GLU A 67 -12.73 -15.41 11.60
C GLU A 67 -11.85 -16.37 12.43
N LEU A 68 -10.55 -16.41 12.16
CA LEU A 68 -9.61 -17.24 12.90
C LEU A 68 -9.50 -16.81 14.37
N GLN A 69 -9.56 -15.52 14.67
CA GLN A 69 -9.59 -15.02 16.05
C GLN A 69 -10.82 -15.52 16.80
N TYR A 70 -12.01 -15.44 16.19
CA TYR A 70 -13.23 -15.98 16.80
C TYR A 70 -13.17 -17.49 17.02
N GLN A 71 -12.61 -18.25 16.07
CA GLN A 71 -12.44 -19.69 16.21
C GLN A 71 -11.45 -20.04 17.34
N LEU A 72 -10.36 -19.27 17.48
CA LEU A 72 -9.42 -19.45 18.59
C LEU A 72 -10.07 -19.16 19.94
N GLU A 73 -10.85 -18.08 20.04
CA GLU A 73 -11.59 -17.74 21.27
C GLU A 73 -12.58 -18.84 21.65
N ASP A 74 -13.37 -19.35 20.69
CA ASP A 74 -14.29 -20.48 20.93
C ASP A 74 -13.54 -21.73 21.41
N LEU A 75 -12.42 -22.08 20.75
CA LEU A 75 -11.62 -23.23 21.14
C LEU A 75 -10.99 -23.07 22.53
N GLU A 76 -10.48 -21.88 22.87
CA GLU A 76 -9.97 -21.60 24.21
C GLU A 76 -11.06 -21.72 25.27
N ASN A 77 -12.24 -21.15 25.00
CA ASN A 77 -13.38 -21.23 25.91
C ASN A 77 -13.86 -22.67 26.11
N ARG A 78 -13.96 -23.45 25.03
CA ARG A 78 -14.33 -24.87 25.10
C ARG A 78 -13.28 -25.70 25.83
N SER A 79 -12.00 -25.43 25.59
CA SER A 79 -10.90 -26.11 26.27
C SER A 79 -10.86 -25.77 27.77
N ARG A 80 -11.24 -24.56 28.17
CA ARG A 80 -11.22 -24.10 29.57
C ARG A 80 -12.55 -24.29 30.29
N CYS A 81 -13.60 -24.73 29.61
CA CYS A 81 -14.96 -24.82 30.16
C CYS A 81 -15.07 -25.67 31.44
N SER A 82 -14.20 -26.67 31.60
CA SER A 82 -14.14 -27.50 32.80
C SER A 82 -13.01 -27.14 33.77
N ASN A 83 -12.28 -26.05 33.50
CA ASN A 83 -11.21 -25.57 34.36
C ASN A 83 -11.75 -24.53 35.34
N ILE A 84 -11.32 -24.60 36.60
CA ILE A 84 -11.61 -23.58 37.60
C ILE A 84 -10.31 -22.83 37.89
N GLY A 85 -10.32 -21.51 37.70
CA GLY A 85 -9.22 -20.64 38.09
C GLY A 85 -9.37 -20.20 39.55
N ILE A 86 -8.42 -20.58 40.42
CA ILE A 86 -8.40 -20.15 41.82
C ILE A 86 -7.29 -19.09 41.98
N ASN A 87 -7.69 -17.84 42.24
CA ASN A 87 -6.78 -16.72 42.39
C ASN A 87 -6.58 -16.36 43.88
N GLY A 88 -5.42 -15.82 44.23
CA GLY A 88 -5.12 -15.37 45.60
C GLY A 88 -4.65 -16.47 46.55
N VAL A 89 -4.30 -17.66 46.04
CA VAL A 89 -3.70 -18.73 46.86
C VAL A 89 -2.30 -18.31 47.29
N PRO A 90 -2.00 -18.25 48.61
CA PRO A 90 -0.67 -17.90 49.08
C PRO A 90 0.36 -18.89 48.54
N SER A 91 1.45 -18.40 47.96
CA SER A 91 2.47 -19.25 47.32
C SER A 91 3.07 -20.30 48.26
N GLN A 92 3.03 -20.05 49.56
CA GLN A 92 3.52 -20.93 50.63
C GLN A 92 2.59 -22.13 50.87
N ALA A 93 1.28 -21.97 50.60
CA ALA A 93 0.26 -23.00 50.79
C ALA A 93 0.27 -24.05 49.66
N VAL A 94 0.86 -23.74 48.50
CA VAL A 94 0.93 -24.64 47.33
C VAL A 94 2.15 -25.58 47.40
N THR A 95 2.71 -25.80 48.58
CA THR A 95 3.85 -26.71 48.78
C THR A 95 3.43 -28.17 49.00
N GLY A 96 2.14 -28.43 49.23
CA GLY A 96 1.52 -29.76 49.31
C GLY A 96 0.83 -30.19 48.00
N LYS A 97 0.13 -31.34 48.02
CA LYS A 97 -0.66 -31.78 46.85
C LYS A 97 -1.85 -30.84 46.64
N LEU A 98 -2.10 -30.45 45.39
CA LEU A 98 -3.21 -29.56 45.03
C LEU A 98 -4.58 -30.15 45.42
N GLU A 99 -4.67 -31.48 45.44
CA GLU A 99 -5.84 -32.27 45.86
C GLU A 99 -6.28 -31.92 47.30
N ASP A 100 -5.33 -31.90 48.25
CA ASP A 100 -5.60 -31.63 49.66
C ASP A 100 -6.16 -30.21 49.88
N PHE A 101 -5.67 -29.24 49.11
CA PHE A 101 -6.14 -27.85 49.14
C PHE A 101 -7.58 -27.74 48.63
N VAL A 102 -7.93 -28.46 47.56
CA VAL A 102 -9.28 -28.46 47.00
C VAL A 102 -10.26 -29.11 47.97
N GLU A 103 -9.91 -30.23 48.60
CA GLU A 103 -10.76 -30.88 49.63
C GLU A 103 -11.04 -29.94 50.81
N CYS A 104 -10.02 -29.26 51.34
CA CYS A 104 -10.20 -28.28 52.43
C CYS A 104 -11.10 -27.09 52.07
N LEU A 105 -11.18 -26.72 50.80
CA LEU A 105 -12.00 -25.60 50.31
C LEU A 105 -13.50 -25.94 50.28
N PHE A 106 -13.84 -27.20 50.02
CA PHE A 106 -15.23 -27.67 49.87
C PHE A 106 -15.79 -28.37 51.11
N ASP A 107 -14.93 -28.77 52.06
CA ASP A 107 -15.34 -29.38 53.34
C ASP A 107 -15.65 -28.37 54.46
N MET A 108 -15.77 -27.07 54.14
CA MET A 108 -16.30 -26.01 55.02
C MET A 108 -17.80 -25.81 54.85
#